data_AF-A0A7G2SG66-F1
#
_entry.id   AF-A0A7G2SG66-F1
#
_cell.length_a   1.000
_cell.length_b   1.000
_cell.length_c   1.000
_cell.angle_alpha   90.00
_cell.angle_beta   90.00
_cell.angle_gamma   90.00
#
_symmetry.space_group_name_H-M   'P 1'
#
loop_
_entity.id
_entity.type
_entity.pdbx_description
1 polymer ?
#
loop_
_entity_poly.entity_id
_entity_poly.type
_entity_poly.pdbx_seq_one_letter_code
_entity_poly.pdbx_strand_id
1 'polypeptide(L)'
;MNKRLYISLICSFSSISFAETTHEMIAECQFDYDDFNFCTKENLSKYRQALASRKNNFDSSKILLNVGTPQDMRFVAIDTQSGVVFPLSDTISGYIDEHQDKKIKPPIIQYSIRSKVLCVEGRLYAYRDAYEHAKVCYSIQDNPYARFKKEFSRVATPVEIR
;
A
#
# COMPACT_ATOMS: atom_id res chain seq x y z
N MET A 1 0.12 -43.80 -52.17
CA MET A 1 0.57 -42.55 -51.50
C MET A 1 -0.60 -41.96 -50.75
N ASN A 2 -0.54 -41.84 -49.42
CA ASN A 2 -1.41 -40.96 -48.63
C ASN A 2 -0.78 -40.77 -47.24
N LYS A 3 0.00 -39.69 -47.07
CA LYS A 3 0.57 -39.27 -45.77
C LYS A 3 -0.45 -38.38 -45.07
N ARG A 4 -1.05 -38.86 -43.98
CA ARG A 4 -1.85 -38.03 -43.07
C ARG A 4 -0.91 -37.36 -42.09
N LEU A 5 -0.77 -36.05 -42.20
CA LEU A 5 0.00 -35.20 -41.29
C LEU A 5 -0.91 -34.78 -40.14
N TYR A 6 -0.69 -35.30 -38.93
CA TYR A 6 -1.39 -34.88 -37.72
C TYR A 6 -0.58 -33.75 -37.06
N ILE A 7 -1.11 -32.52 -37.08
CA ILE A 7 -0.58 -31.39 -36.34
C ILE A 7 -1.19 -31.44 -34.94
N SER A 8 -0.38 -31.83 -33.95
CA SER A 8 -0.80 -31.83 -32.55
C SER A 8 -0.61 -30.43 -31.98
N LEU A 9 -1.72 -29.71 -31.77
CA LEU A 9 -1.75 -28.39 -31.14
C LEU A 9 -1.60 -28.57 -29.62
N ILE A 10 -0.40 -28.37 -29.10
CA ILE A 10 -0.14 -28.40 -27.65
C ILE A 10 -0.57 -27.04 -27.08
N CYS A 11 -1.79 -26.96 -26.55
CA CYS A 11 -2.21 -25.82 -25.72
C CYS A 11 -1.54 -25.94 -24.34
N SER A 12 -0.43 -25.24 -24.15
CA SER A 12 0.18 -25.03 -22.84
C SER A 12 -0.72 -24.09 -22.03
N PHE A 13 -1.66 -24.65 -21.26
CA PHE A 13 -2.35 -23.89 -20.21
C PHE A 13 -1.29 -23.48 -19.17
N SER A 14 -0.83 -22.25 -19.28
CA SER A 14 0.02 -21.64 -18.26
C SER A 14 -0.90 -21.31 -17.10
N SER A 15 -0.86 -22.11 -16.03
CA SER A 15 -1.52 -21.76 -14.78
C SER A 15 -0.92 -20.46 -14.28
N ILE A 16 -1.63 -19.35 -14.46
CA ILE A 16 -1.25 -18.07 -13.87
C ILE A 16 -1.41 -18.25 -12.36
N SER A 17 -0.31 -18.54 -11.66
CA SER A 17 -0.28 -18.51 -10.20
C SER A 17 -0.38 -17.06 -9.78
N PHE A 18 -1.55 -16.64 -9.33
CA PHE A 18 -1.71 -15.35 -8.67
C PHE A 18 -1.04 -15.46 -7.30
N ALA A 19 -0.23 -14.46 -6.96
CA ALA A 19 0.25 -14.31 -5.60
C ALA A 19 -0.96 -14.21 -4.66
N GLU A 20 -0.94 -14.97 -3.57
CA GLU A 20 -1.95 -14.90 -2.52
C GLU A 20 -1.33 -14.27 -1.27
N THR A 21 -2.06 -13.36 -0.61
CA THR A 21 -1.63 -12.82 0.69
C THR A 21 -2.18 -13.67 1.84
N THR A 22 -1.28 -14.14 2.71
CA THR A 22 -1.61 -14.75 3.99
C THR A 22 -1.21 -13.81 5.14
N HIS A 23 -1.64 -14.14 6.37
CA HIS A 23 -1.30 -13.34 7.56
C HIS A 23 0.21 -13.22 7.77
N GLU A 24 0.97 -14.29 7.50
CA GLU A 24 2.43 -14.34 7.55
C GLU A 24 3.12 -13.38 6.56
N MET A 25 2.38 -12.85 5.59
CA MET A 25 2.92 -12.01 4.51
C MET A 25 2.71 -10.52 4.76
N ILE A 26 2.19 -10.16 5.93
CA ILE A 26 2.02 -8.76 6.34
C ILE A 26 3.25 -8.36 7.15
N ALA A 27 3.92 -7.29 6.70
CA ALA A 27 5.20 -6.86 7.28
C ALA A 27 5.08 -6.39 8.73
N GLU A 28 3.97 -5.73 9.06
CA GLU A 28 3.62 -5.27 10.40
C GLU A 28 2.10 -5.36 10.57
N CYS A 29 1.62 -5.94 11.67
CA CYS A 29 0.18 -6.04 11.91
C CYS A 29 -0.37 -4.81 12.61
N GLN A 30 0.40 -4.21 13.52
CA GLN A 30 -0.02 -3.11 14.35
C GLN A 30 1.20 -2.32 14.81
N PHE A 31 1.19 -1.01 14.59
CA PHE A 31 2.25 -0.13 15.05
C PHE A 31 2.05 0.23 16.52
N ASP A 32 3.13 0.63 17.20
CA ASP A 32 3.07 1.04 18.60
C ASP A 32 2.03 2.15 18.84
N TYR A 33 1.17 1.95 19.84
CA TYR A 33 0.10 2.87 20.24
C TYR A 33 -0.88 3.25 19.13
N ASP A 34 -1.07 2.37 18.15
CA ASP A 34 -2.03 2.50 17.07
C ASP A 34 -3.14 1.46 17.23
N ASP A 35 -4.40 1.88 17.17
CA ASP A 35 -5.56 0.99 17.31
C ASP A 35 -5.93 0.28 15.99
N PHE A 36 -5.28 0.64 14.87
CA PHE A 36 -5.55 0.02 13.59
C PHE A 36 -4.76 -1.27 13.37
N ASN A 37 -5.47 -2.38 13.22
CA ASN A 37 -4.88 -3.70 12.92
C ASN A 37 -4.96 -4.02 11.42
N PHE A 38 -3.81 -4.10 10.74
CA PHE A 38 -3.70 -4.44 9.32
C PHE A 38 -3.95 -5.93 9.03
N CYS A 39 -3.88 -6.79 10.04
CA CYS A 39 -3.98 -8.24 9.91
C CYS A 39 -5.37 -8.81 10.20
N THR A 40 -6.40 -7.97 10.28
CA THR A 40 -7.79 -8.41 10.43
C THR A 40 -8.24 -9.25 9.23
N LYS A 41 -9.24 -10.13 9.44
CA LYS A 41 -9.84 -10.93 8.37
C LYS A 41 -10.40 -10.06 7.24
N GLU A 42 -10.95 -8.89 7.57
CA GLU A 42 -11.46 -7.94 6.60
C GLU A 42 -10.35 -7.38 5.72
N ASN A 43 -9.24 -6.93 6.31
CA ASN A 43 -8.11 -6.40 5.56
C ASN A 43 -7.42 -7.47 4.70
N LEU A 44 -7.26 -8.69 5.22
CA LEU A 44 -6.81 -9.84 4.44
C LEU A 44 -7.70 -10.10 3.21
N SER A 45 -9.02 -9.96 3.36
CA SER A 45 -9.95 -10.07 2.22
C SER A 45 -9.73 -8.95 1.19
N LYS A 46 -9.56 -7.70 1.65
CA LYS A 46 -9.23 -6.55 0.78
C LYS A 46 -7.93 -6.78 0.00
N TYR A 47 -6.90 -7.36 0.62
CA TYR A 47 -5.62 -7.66 -0.03
C TYR A 47 -5.76 -8.72 -1.12
N ARG A 48 -6.41 -9.85 -0.80
CA ARG A 48 -6.68 -10.92 -1.79
C ARG A 48 -7.52 -10.42 -2.96
N GLN A 49 -8.55 -9.62 -2.67
CA GLN A 49 -9.39 -9.02 -3.71
C GLN A 49 -8.58 -8.06 -4.58
N ALA A 50 -7.70 -7.24 -4.00
CA ALA A 50 -6.85 -6.33 -4.74
C ALA A 50 -5.90 -7.10 -5.68
N LEU A 51 -5.25 -8.16 -5.21
CA LEU A 51 -4.38 -9.02 -6.03
C LEU A 51 -5.14 -9.71 -7.17
N ALA A 52 -6.39 -10.12 -6.95
CA ALA A 52 -7.20 -10.80 -7.96
C ALA A 52 -7.77 -9.85 -9.04
N SER A 53 -7.96 -8.56 -8.73
CA SER A 53 -8.78 -7.67 -9.57
C SER A 53 -8.08 -6.39 -10.02
N ARG A 54 -7.03 -5.93 -9.34
CA ARG A 54 -6.37 -4.65 -9.63
C ARG A 54 -5.08 -4.85 -10.39
N LYS A 55 -4.82 -3.93 -11.31
CA LYS A 55 -3.51 -3.77 -11.94
C LYS A 55 -2.60 -2.99 -11.00
N ASN A 56 -1.29 -3.19 -11.17
CA ASN A 56 -0.26 -2.41 -10.48
C ASN A 56 -0.52 -0.92 -10.72
N ASN A 57 -0.47 -0.13 -9.65
CA ASN A 57 -0.69 1.32 -9.69
C ASN A 57 0.41 2.09 -8.94
N PHE A 58 1.39 1.38 -8.37
CA PHE A 58 2.47 1.95 -7.57
C PHE A 58 3.77 1.15 -7.76
N ASP A 59 4.92 1.84 -7.82
CA ASP A 59 6.26 1.23 -7.85
C ASP A 59 6.39 0.02 -8.80
N SER A 60 5.83 0.13 -10.01
CA SER A 60 5.81 -0.85 -11.12
C SER A 60 5.19 -2.23 -10.84
N SER A 61 5.46 -2.84 -9.69
CA SER A 61 5.10 -4.19 -9.28
C SER A 61 4.17 -4.22 -8.07
N LYS A 62 3.59 -3.07 -7.68
CA LYS A 62 2.81 -2.96 -6.45
C LYS A 62 1.45 -2.35 -6.67
N ILE A 63 0.55 -2.71 -5.76
CA ILE A 63 -0.76 -2.08 -5.60
C ILE A 63 -0.70 -1.26 -4.32
N LEU A 64 -0.83 0.06 -4.44
CA LEU A 64 -1.14 0.93 -3.32
C LEU A 64 -2.65 0.89 -3.06
N LEU A 65 -3.03 0.55 -1.84
CA LEU A 65 -4.41 0.34 -1.41
C LEU A 65 -4.68 1.11 -0.11
N ASN A 66 -5.73 1.93 -0.10
CA ASN A 66 -6.31 2.42 1.15
C ASN A 66 -7.23 1.34 1.74
N VAL A 67 -6.94 0.90 2.96
CA VAL A 67 -7.77 -0.04 3.74
C VAL A 67 -8.56 0.61 4.86
N GLY A 68 -8.28 1.89 5.15
CA GLY A 68 -9.03 2.73 6.08
C GLY A 68 -10.26 3.35 5.43
N THR A 69 -10.72 4.46 5.99
CA THR A 69 -11.85 5.23 5.44
C THR A 69 -11.33 6.32 4.49
N PRO A 70 -12.21 6.96 3.70
CA PRO A 70 -11.83 8.18 2.96
C PRO A 70 -11.42 9.34 3.88
N GLN A 71 -11.91 9.34 5.11
CA GLN A 71 -11.68 10.39 6.11
C GLN A 71 -10.35 10.20 6.85
N ASP A 72 -9.98 8.95 7.11
CA ASP A 72 -8.81 8.53 7.86
C ASP A 72 -8.17 7.36 7.08
N MET A 73 -7.36 7.73 6.10
CA MET A 73 -6.78 6.83 5.13
C MET A 73 -5.63 6.04 5.77
N ARG A 74 -5.62 4.73 5.51
CA ARG A 74 -4.60 3.79 5.98
C ARG A 74 -4.06 3.05 4.77
N PHE A 75 -2.86 3.39 4.34
CA PHE A 75 -2.29 2.81 3.13
C PHE A 75 -1.50 1.55 3.40
N VAL A 76 -1.58 0.62 2.47
CA VAL A 76 -0.63 -0.46 2.31
C VAL A 76 -0.13 -0.50 0.87
N ALA A 77 1.10 -0.97 0.68
CA ALA A 77 1.62 -1.35 -0.62
C ALA A 77 1.73 -2.88 -0.69
N ILE A 78 1.04 -3.50 -1.65
CA ILE A 78 1.03 -4.95 -1.86
C ILE A 78 1.95 -5.25 -3.03
N ASP A 79 3.01 -6.03 -2.80
CA ASP A 79 3.87 -6.54 -3.87
C ASP A 79 3.15 -7.66 -4.63
N THR A 80 2.89 -7.46 -5.92
CA THR A 80 2.05 -8.38 -6.69
C THR A 80 2.78 -9.65 -7.13
N GLN A 81 4.11 -9.70 -6.99
CA GLN A 81 4.91 -10.86 -7.34
C GLN A 81 5.01 -11.82 -6.15
N SER A 82 5.27 -11.26 -4.97
CA SER A 82 5.45 -12.03 -3.73
C SER A 82 4.18 -12.14 -2.89
N GLY A 83 3.20 -11.24 -3.03
CA GLY A 83 2.02 -11.15 -2.18
C GLY A 83 2.24 -10.46 -0.84
N VAL A 84 3.47 -9.99 -0.57
CA VAL A 84 3.84 -9.31 0.69
C VAL A 84 3.17 -7.94 0.76
N VAL A 85 2.63 -7.62 1.94
CA VAL A 85 1.97 -6.36 2.24
C VAL A 85 2.86 -5.53 3.15
N PHE A 86 3.12 -4.28 2.75
CA PHE A 86 3.87 -3.28 3.50
C PHE A 86 2.91 -2.18 3.96
N PRO A 87 2.45 -2.21 5.23
CA PRO A 87 1.64 -1.13 5.78
C PRO A 87 2.43 0.14 6.01
N LEU A 88 1.76 1.28 5.83
CA LEU A 88 2.26 2.58 6.25
C LEU A 88 1.73 2.90 7.66
N SER A 89 2.62 3.36 8.54
CA SER A 89 2.29 3.75 9.93
C SER A 89 1.34 4.93 10.00
N ASP A 90 1.55 5.92 9.13
CA ASP A 90 0.85 7.20 9.22
C ASP A 90 -0.60 7.06 8.77
N THR A 91 -1.52 7.51 9.62
CA THR A 91 -2.90 7.81 9.23
C THR A 91 -2.91 9.13 8.49
N ILE A 92 -3.54 9.17 7.33
CA ILE A 92 -3.57 10.34 6.46
C ILE A 92 -5.00 10.84 6.38
N SER A 93 -5.21 12.09 6.76
CA SER A 93 -6.53 12.71 6.75
C SER A 93 -6.47 14.10 6.11
N GLY A 94 -7.66 14.66 5.89
CA GLY A 94 -7.79 15.98 5.28
C GLY A 94 -7.21 17.10 6.14
N TYR A 95 -7.18 18.29 5.54
CA TYR A 95 -6.85 19.53 6.22
C TYR A 95 -7.94 19.83 7.25
N ILE A 96 -7.53 20.17 8.46
CA ILE A 96 -8.40 20.70 9.51
C ILE A 96 -8.34 22.23 9.55
N ASP A 97 -9.31 22.88 10.18
CA ASP A 97 -9.23 24.32 10.46
C ASP A 97 -8.23 24.63 11.58
N GLU A 98 -7.92 25.91 11.76
CA GLU A 98 -6.99 26.41 12.78
C GLU A 98 -7.44 26.06 14.22
N HIS A 99 -8.72 25.73 14.39
CA HIS A 99 -9.32 25.31 15.65
C HIS A 99 -9.40 23.79 15.82
N GLN A 100 -8.92 23.04 14.83
CA GLN A 100 -8.90 21.57 14.78
C GLN A 100 -10.27 20.87 14.82
N ASP A 101 -11.35 21.61 14.57
CA ASP A 101 -12.72 21.15 14.79
C ASP A 101 -13.38 20.68 13.49
N LYS A 102 -12.92 21.17 12.32
CA LYS A 102 -13.58 20.88 11.04
C LYS A 102 -12.61 20.47 9.93
N LYS A 103 -12.93 19.36 9.24
CA LYS A 103 -12.27 18.99 7.98
C LYS A 103 -12.64 20.00 6.89
N ILE A 104 -11.68 20.77 6.40
CA ILE A 104 -11.88 21.80 5.36
C ILE A 104 -11.67 21.21 3.96
N LYS A 105 -10.66 20.34 3.77
CA LYS A 105 -10.26 19.85 2.44
C LYS A 105 -9.75 18.40 2.52
N PRO A 106 -10.02 17.53 1.52
CA PRO A 106 -9.40 16.20 1.48
C PRO A 106 -7.86 16.29 1.36
N PRO A 107 -7.13 15.23 1.78
CA PRO A 107 -5.70 15.20 1.56
C PRO A 107 -5.39 15.13 0.07
N ILE A 108 -4.24 15.67 -0.32
CA ILE A 108 -3.70 15.48 -1.67
C ILE A 108 -2.86 14.21 -1.63
N ILE A 109 -3.14 13.27 -2.52
CA ILE A 109 -2.45 11.97 -2.59
C ILE A 109 -1.85 11.82 -3.99
N GLN A 110 -0.52 11.71 -4.08
CA GLN A 110 0.23 11.67 -5.32
C GLN A 110 1.10 10.41 -5.37
N TYR A 111 0.78 9.50 -6.28
CA TYR A 111 1.57 8.30 -6.57
C TYR A 111 1.34 7.89 -8.02
N SER A 112 2.20 7.02 -8.54
CA SER A 112 1.98 6.44 -9.86
C SER A 112 2.69 5.10 -10.01
N ILE A 113 2.32 4.36 -11.05
CA ILE A 113 2.98 3.10 -11.42
C ILE A 113 4.46 3.29 -11.77
N ARG A 114 4.90 4.51 -12.14
CA ARG A 114 6.29 4.81 -12.53
C ARG A 114 7.11 5.44 -11.41
N SER A 115 6.50 5.73 -10.26
CA SER A 115 7.15 6.32 -9.10
C SER A 115 7.27 5.28 -7.99
N LYS A 116 8.42 5.29 -7.29
CA LYS A 116 8.62 4.52 -6.06
C LYS A 116 8.08 5.24 -4.81
N VAL A 117 7.60 6.46 -4.99
CA VAL A 117 7.27 7.38 -3.91
C VAL A 117 5.78 7.70 -3.92
N LEU A 118 5.15 7.58 -2.75
CA LEU A 118 3.84 8.12 -2.41
C LEU A 118 4.07 9.46 -1.70
N CYS A 119 3.62 10.57 -2.26
CA CYS A 119 3.63 11.87 -1.59
C CYS A 119 2.22 12.26 -1.21
N VAL A 120 2.05 12.78 0.01
CA VAL A 120 0.77 13.23 0.53
C VAL A 120 0.90 14.63 1.10
N GLU A 121 -0.19 15.39 1.05
CA GLU A 121 -0.30 16.70 1.69
C GLU A 121 -1.63 16.76 2.46
N GLY A 122 -1.56 17.06 3.75
CA GLY A 122 -2.72 17.10 4.64
C GLY A 122 -2.29 16.90 6.09
N ARG A 123 -3.20 16.31 6.88
CA ARG A 123 -2.91 15.92 8.26
C ARG A 123 -2.36 14.50 8.30
N LEU A 124 -1.26 14.32 9.02
CA LEU A 124 -0.61 13.02 9.21
C LEU A 124 -0.48 12.74 10.70
N TYR A 125 -0.81 11.52 11.08
CA TYR A 125 -0.73 11.08 12.47
C TYR A 125 -0.12 9.69 12.56
N ALA A 126 0.98 9.59 13.29
CA ALA A 126 1.54 8.37 13.85
C ALA A 126 1.94 8.63 15.30
N TYR A 127 2.24 7.56 16.05
CA TYR A 127 2.67 7.72 17.44
C TYR A 127 3.85 8.69 17.56
N ARG A 128 3.68 9.74 18.38
CA ARG A 128 4.63 10.86 18.61
C ARG A 128 4.91 11.77 17.40
N ASP A 129 4.31 11.50 16.25
CA ASP A 129 4.49 12.25 15.02
C ASP A 129 3.13 12.72 14.50
N ALA A 130 2.77 13.95 14.83
CA ALA A 130 1.55 14.57 14.35
C ALA A 130 1.88 15.85 13.58
N TYR A 131 1.39 15.94 12.35
CA TYR A 131 1.57 17.08 11.47
C TYR A 131 0.21 17.50 10.94
N GLU A 132 -0.22 18.73 11.23
CA GLU A 132 -1.56 19.19 10.85
C GLU A 132 -1.64 19.62 9.37
N HIS A 133 -0.57 20.23 8.89
CA HIS A 133 -0.42 20.65 7.50
C HIS A 133 1.01 20.36 7.06
N ALA A 134 1.24 19.17 6.52
CA ALA A 134 2.55 18.84 5.99
C ALA A 134 2.49 18.09 4.67
N LYS A 135 3.56 18.26 3.91
CA LYS A 135 3.92 17.41 2.79
C LYS A 135 4.91 16.36 3.24
N VAL A 136 4.54 15.10 3.05
CA VAL A 136 5.38 13.95 3.40
C VAL A 136 5.40 12.97 2.25
N CYS A 137 6.56 12.39 1.99
CA CYS A 137 6.74 11.39 0.95
C CYS A 137 7.26 10.09 1.56
N TYR A 138 6.80 8.95 1.04
CA TYR A 138 7.09 7.62 1.56
C TYR A 138 7.54 6.71 0.43
N SER A 139 8.40 5.75 0.75
CA SER A 139 8.76 4.66 -0.15
C SER A 139 9.04 3.38 0.63
N ILE A 140 9.06 2.25 -0.07
CA ILE A 140 9.52 1.00 0.55
C ILE A 140 11.05 1.00 0.52
N GLN A 141 11.66 1.01 1.70
CA GLN A 141 13.11 1.13 1.90
C GLN A 141 13.65 -0.15 2.55
N ASP A 142 14.94 -0.41 2.38
CA ASP A 142 15.59 -1.54 3.05
C ASP A 142 15.73 -1.23 4.55
N ASN A 143 15.30 -2.17 5.39
CA ASN A 143 15.49 -2.12 6.84
C ASN A 143 15.88 -3.53 7.33
N PRO A 144 17.13 -3.78 7.76
CA PRO A 144 17.59 -5.11 8.17
C PRO A 144 16.88 -5.67 9.41
N TYR A 145 16.21 -4.82 10.19
CA TYR A 145 15.47 -5.21 11.38
C TYR A 145 14.00 -5.55 11.09
N ALA A 146 13.48 -5.14 9.92
CA ALA A 146 12.13 -5.49 9.49
C ALA A 146 12.05 -6.95 9.02
N ARG A 147 10.89 -7.58 9.22
CA ARG A 147 10.62 -8.99 8.87
C ARG A 147 11.05 -9.36 7.45
N PHE A 148 10.74 -8.51 6.47
CA PHE A 148 11.05 -8.72 5.05
C PHE A 148 12.29 -7.95 4.58
N LYS A 149 13.12 -7.51 5.52
CA LYS A 149 14.26 -6.61 5.29
C LYS A 149 13.88 -5.29 4.62
N LYS A 150 12.58 -4.94 4.65
CA LYS A 150 11.99 -3.77 4.01
C LYS A 150 10.83 -3.24 4.85
N GLU A 151 10.62 -1.94 4.77
CA GLU A 151 9.53 -1.22 5.43
C GLU A 151 9.00 -0.09 4.55
N PHE A 152 7.76 0.34 4.78
CA PHE A 152 7.19 1.51 4.10
C PHE A 152 7.33 2.74 4.99
N SER A 153 8.34 3.57 4.72
CA SER A 153 8.72 4.67 5.61
C SER A 153 8.95 5.99 4.87
N ARG A 154 9.04 7.07 5.64
CA ARG A 154 9.26 8.44 5.12
C ARG A 154 10.62 8.50 4.39
N VAL A 155 10.66 9.17 3.25
CA VAL A 155 11.90 9.38 2.47
C VAL A 155 12.70 10.60 2.93
N ALA A 156 12.03 11.52 3.63
CA ALA A 156 12.60 12.77 4.13
C ALA A 156 11.78 13.27 5.32
N THR A 157 12.33 14.25 6.04
CA THR A 157 11.62 14.97 7.09
C THR A 157 10.37 15.65 6.52
N PRO A 158 9.21 15.56 7.21
CA PRO A 158 8.01 16.29 6.84
C PRO A 158 8.27 17.78 6.64
N VAL A 159 7.66 18.36 5.59
CA VAL A 159 7.72 19.80 5.32
C VAL A 159 6.37 20.38 5.73
N GLU A 160 6.35 21.15 6.83
CA GLU A 160 5.14 21.88 7.24
C GLU A 160 4.82 22.97 6.22
N ILE A 161 3.55 23.03 5.82
CA ILE A 161 3.02 24.01 4.88
C ILE A 161 2.13 24.94 5.70
N ARG A 162 2.50 26.23 5.70
CA ARG A 162 1.66 27.30 6.27
C ARG A 162 0.68 27.81 5.23
#